data_AF-A0A1B9MW42-F1
#
_entry.id   AF-A0A1B9MW42-F1
#
_cell.length_a   1.000
_cell.length_b   1.000
_cell.length_c   1.000
_cell.angle_alpha   90.00
_cell.angle_beta   90.00
_cell.angle_gamma   90.00
#
_symmetry.space_group_name_H-M   'P 1'
#
loop_
_entity.id
_entity.type
_entity.pdbx_description
1 polymer ?
#
loop_
_entity_poly.entity_id
_entity_poly.type
_entity_poly.pdbx_seq_one_letter_code
_entity_poly.pdbx_strand_id
1 'polypeptide(L)'
;VLLQAGKNKKEIAQLLNRHPSTISREIKRNSKPNQAYQAHDVVTLARKRRKNSGNGKPIESSVWRQVEKYLMLYYSPEQIAARLKKVSV
;
A
#
# COMPACT_ATOMS: atom_id res chain seq x y z
N VAL A 1 1.79 -3.03 25.65
CA VAL A 1 1.39 -2.15 26.77
C VAL A 1 -0.11 -2.21 27.07
N LEU A 2 -1.03 -1.55 26.34
CA LEU A 2 -2.46 -1.50 26.75
C LEU A 2 -3.24 -2.82 26.63
N LEU A 3 -3.02 -3.57 25.54
CA LEU A 3 -3.61 -4.91 25.36
C LEU A 3 -3.03 -5.94 26.33
N GLN A 4 -1.75 -5.78 26.68
CA GLN A 4 -1.07 -6.65 27.65
C GLN A 4 -1.47 -6.31 29.10
N ALA A 5 -1.93 -5.08 29.35
CA ALA A 5 -2.49 -4.65 30.64
C ALA A 5 -3.95 -5.08 30.84
N GLY A 6 -4.47 -6.01 30.02
CA GLY A 6 -5.82 -6.57 30.16
C GLY A 6 -6.97 -5.65 29.74
N LYS A 7 -6.70 -4.46 29.20
CA LYS A 7 -7.76 -3.53 28.78
C LYS A 7 -8.48 -4.05 27.55
N ASN A 8 -9.80 -3.94 27.56
CA ASN A 8 -10.63 -4.29 26.41
C ASN A 8 -10.52 -3.21 25.31
N LYS A 9 -10.92 -3.55 24.08
CA LYS A 9 -10.79 -2.64 22.92
C LYS A 9 -11.55 -1.31 23.10
N LYS A 10 -12.65 -1.30 23.87
CA LYS A 10 -13.48 -0.12 24.12
C LYS A 10 -12.80 0.84 25.11
N GLU A 11 -12.17 0.30 26.15
CA GLU A 11 -11.37 1.08 27.11
C GLU A 11 -10.14 1.68 26.46
N ILE A 12 -9.46 0.92 25.60
CA ILE A 12 -8.32 1.43 24.82
C ILE A 12 -8.77 2.58 23.91
N ALA A 13 -9.92 2.44 23.25
CA ALA A 13 -10.50 3.47 22.40
C ALA A 13 -10.82 4.75 23.18
N GLN A 14 -11.43 4.63 24.36
CA GLN A 14 -11.69 5.78 25.24
C GLN A 14 -10.39 6.44 25.73
N LEU A 15 -9.42 5.65 26.21
CA LEU A 15 -8.15 6.16 26.72
C LEU A 15 -7.35 6.93 25.65
N LEU A 16 -7.40 6.46 24.40
CA LEU A 16 -6.71 7.09 23.27
C LEU A 16 -7.54 8.17 22.57
N ASN A 17 -8.77 8.43 23.03
CA ASN A 17 -9.74 9.31 22.37
C ASN A 17 -9.91 8.97 20.87
N ARG A 18 -10.20 7.70 20.58
CA ARG A 18 -10.40 7.15 19.23
C ARG A 18 -11.67 6.31 19.19
N HIS A 19 -12.22 6.13 17.99
CA HIS A 19 -13.37 5.26 17.80
C HIS A 19 -13.00 3.79 18.04
N PRO A 20 -13.86 2.96 18.69
CA PRO A 20 -13.61 1.54 18.90
C PRO A 20 -13.30 0.75 17.62
N SER A 21 -13.95 1.10 16.50
CA SER A 21 -13.66 0.46 15.21
C SER A 21 -12.24 0.74 14.72
N THR A 22 -11.65 1.90 15.05
CA THR A 22 -10.26 2.23 14.72
C THR A 22 -9.31 1.29 15.42
N ILE A 23 -9.49 1.09 16.73
CA ILE A 23 -8.68 0.15 17.53
C ILE A 23 -8.87 -1.28 17.03
N SER A 24 -10.10 -1.69 16.74
CA SER A 24 -10.38 -3.04 16.22
C SER A 24 -9.70 -3.30 14.86
N ARG A 25 -9.79 -2.35 13.92
CA ARG A 25 -9.14 -2.44 12.60
C ARG A 25 -7.62 -2.47 12.71
N GLU A 26 -7.05 -1.65 13.60
CA GLU A 26 -5.62 -1.59 13.86
C GLU A 26 -5.08 -2.92 14.40
N ILE A 27 -5.75 -3.48 15.41
CA ILE A 27 -5.40 -4.81 15.96
C ILE A 27 -5.54 -5.89 14.89
N LYS A 28 -6.66 -5.93 14.16
CA LYS A 28 -6.87 -6.94 13.10
C LYS A 28 -5.80 -6.88 12.02
N ARG A 29 -5.34 -5.69 11.64
CA ARG A 29 -4.37 -5.49 10.56
C ARG A 29 -2.93 -5.84 10.97
N ASN A 30 -2.60 -5.66 12.24
CA ASN A 30 -1.22 -5.66 12.71
C ASN A 30 -0.91 -6.73 13.76
N SER A 31 -1.90 -7.46 14.27
CA SER A 31 -1.69 -8.68 15.05
C SER A 31 -1.21 -9.83 14.16
N LYS A 32 -0.28 -10.63 14.68
CA LYS A 32 0.17 -11.88 14.07
C LYS A 32 -0.49 -13.07 14.78
N PRO A 33 -0.74 -14.20 14.09
CA PRO A 33 -1.22 -15.42 14.74
C PRO A 33 -0.27 -15.81 15.88
N ASN A 34 -0.84 -16.17 17.03
CA ASN A 34 -0.11 -16.65 18.21
C ASN A 34 0.96 -15.70 18.78
N GLN A 35 0.87 -14.40 18.47
CA GLN A 35 1.76 -13.39 19.05
C GLN A 35 0.98 -12.24 19.66
N ALA A 36 1.45 -11.76 20.82
CA ALA A 36 0.93 -10.56 21.42
C ALA A 36 1.16 -9.35 20.51
N TYR A 37 0.27 -8.36 20.58
CA TYR A 37 0.41 -7.12 19.82
C TYR A 37 1.67 -6.34 20.25
N GLN A 38 2.59 -6.11 19.31
CA GLN A 38 3.86 -5.41 19.55
C GLN A 38 3.90 -4.08 18.77
N ALA A 39 3.63 -2.97 19.47
CA ALA A 39 3.52 -1.65 18.83
C ALA A 39 4.76 -1.23 18.01
N HIS A 40 5.95 -1.60 18.46
CA HIS A 40 7.21 -1.26 17.77
C HIS A 40 7.29 -1.91 16.37
N ASP A 41 6.92 -3.20 16.27
CA ASP A 41 6.85 -3.93 15.01
C ASP A 41 5.81 -3.33 14.06
N VAL A 42 4.67 -2.93 14.61
CA VAL A 42 3.57 -2.35 13.83
C VAL A 42 4.00 -1.06 13.13
N VAL A 43 4.76 -0.19 13.80
CA VAL A 43 5.29 1.04 13.19
C VAL A 43 6.22 0.70 12.02
N THR A 44 7.09 -0.29 12.19
CA THR A 44 7.99 -0.76 11.12
C THR A 44 7.20 -1.31 9.94
N LEU A 45 6.15 -2.11 10.18
CA LEU A 45 5.26 -2.63 9.13
C LEU A 45 4.50 -1.52 8.42
N ALA A 46 3.98 -0.53 9.15
CA ALA A 46 3.30 0.62 8.56
C ALA A 46 4.24 1.43 7.65
N ARG A 47 5.49 1.66 8.07
CA ARG A 47 6.52 2.31 7.25
C ARG A 47 6.84 1.49 5.99
N LYS A 48 6.98 0.17 6.11
CA LYS A 48 7.19 -0.72 4.94
C LYS A 48 6.03 -0.62 3.93
N ARG A 49 4.79 -0.69 4.41
CA ARG A 49 3.60 -0.52 3.55
C ARG A 49 3.59 0.84 2.86
N ARG A 50 3.88 1.92 3.59
CA ARG A 50 3.97 3.27 3.02
C ARG A 50 5.06 3.38 1.94
N LYS A 51 6.23 2.78 2.17
CA LYS A 51 7.31 2.73 1.15
C LYS A 51 6.85 2.02 -0.12
N ASN A 52 6.01 0.99 0.02
CA ASN A 52 5.47 0.20 -1.09
C ASN A 52 4.17 0.76 -1.69
N SER A 53 3.56 1.77 -1.07
CA SER A 53 2.33 2.42 -1.56
C SER A 53 2.61 3.64 -2.43
N GLY A 54 3.87 3.91 -2.77
CA GLY A 54 4.19 4.93 -3.76
C GLY A 54 3.58 4.54 -5.10
N ASN A 55 3.26 5.55 -5.92
CA ASN A 55 2.98 5.31 -7.33
C ASN A 55 4.16 4.52 -7.92
N GLY A 56 3.88 3.57 -8.79
CA GLY A 56 4.93 2.80 -9.47
C GLY A 56 5.95 3.73 -10.15
N LYS A 57 7.05 3.15 -10.66
CA LYS A 57 8.05 3.93 -11.40
C LYS A 57 7.35 4.78 -12.48
N PRO A 58 7.66 6.09 -12.56
CA PRO A 58 7.16 6.92 -13.64
C PRO A 58 7.48 6.28 -15.00
N ILE A 59 6.58 6.47 -15.96
CA ILE A 59 6.84 6.06 -17.34
C ILE A 59 7.93 6.98 -17.89
N GLU A 60 9.02 6.38 -18.41
CA GLU A 60 10.13 7.11 -19.00
C GLU A 60 9.66 8.00 -20.18
N SER A 61 10.28 9.17 -20.33
CA SER A 61 9.92 10.12 -21.40
C SER A 61 10.14 9.56 -22.82
N SER A 62 11.07 8.61 -22.97
CA SER A 62 11.30 7.88 -24.23
C SER A 62 10.10 6.99 -24.60
N VAL A 63 9.49 6.33 -23.61
CA VAL A 63 8.31 5.49 -23.80
C VAL A 63 7.11 6.34 -24.19
N TRP A 64 6.92 7.50 -23.55
CA TRP A 64 5.86 8.45 -23.91
C TRP A 64 5.95 8.92 -25.36
N ARG A 65 7.13 9.34 -25.82
CA ARG A 65 7.35 9.73 -27.22
C ARG A 65 7.00 8.61 -28.20
N GLN A 66 7.28 7.37 -27.84
CA GLN A 66 6.96 6.22 -28.67
C GLN A 66 5.44 5.93 -28.70
N VAL A 67 4.74 6.11 -27.58
CA VAL A 67 3.27 6.04 -27.52
C VAL A 67 2.65 7.10 -28.42
N GLU A 68 3.08 8.37 -28.31
CA GLU A 68 2.57 9.48 -29.12
C GLU A 68 2.75 9.22 -30.62
N LYS A 69 3.93 8.72 -31.03
CA LYS A 69 4.19 8.33 -32.43
C LYS A 69 3.20 7.27 -32.92
N TYR A 70 2.85 6.28 -32.09
CA TYR A 70 1.89 5.26 -32.48
C TYR A 70 0.44 5.76 -32.44
N LEU A 71 0.10 6.68 -31.55
CA LEU A 71 -1.21 7.33 -31.56
C LEU A 71 -1.44 8.12 -32.85
N MET A 72 -0.42 8.84 -33.33
CA MET A 72 -0.48 9.54 -34.63
C MET A 72 -0.65 8.60 -35.83
N LEU A 73 -0.32 7.32 -35.66
CA LEU A 73 -0.49 6.28 -36.68
C LEU A 73 -1.79 5.46 -36.48
N TYR A 74 -2.70 5.93 -35.61
CA TYR A 74 -4.00 5.32 -35.34
C TYR A 74 -3.94 3.88 -34.80
N TYR A 75 -2.86 3.50 -34.12
CA TYR A 75 -2.79 2.22 -33.44
C TYR A 75 -3.72 2.17 -32.22
N SER A 76 -4.34 1.01 -31.96
CA SER A 76 -5.14 0.79 -30.74
C SER A 76 -4.25 0.73 -29.49
N PRO A 77 -4.79 0.99 -28.29
CA PRO A 77 -4.05 0.85 -27.04
C PRO A 77 -3.35 -0.52 -26.87
N GLU A 78 -4.04 -1.60 -27.24
CA GLU A 78 -3.52 -2.97 -27.17
C GLU A 78 -2.36 -3.17 -28.15
N GLN A 79 -2.47 -2.60 -29.36
CA GLN A 79 -1.43 -2.65 -30.38
C GLN A 79 -0.17 -1.87 -29.98
N ILE A 80 -0.35 -0.74 -29.29
CA ILE A 80 0.75 0.07 -28.73
C ILE A 80 1.45 -0.73 -27.63
N ALA A 81 0.68 -1.29 -26.68
CA ALA A 81 1.23 -2.09 -25.59
C ALA A 81 2.04 -3.29 -26.11
N ALA A 82 1.51 -4.01 -27.11
CA ALA A 82 2.19 -5.15 -27.72
C ALA A 82 3.51 -4.76 -28.41
N ARG A 83 3.60 -3.58 -29.02
CA ARG A 83 4.82 -3.07 -29.66
C ARG A 83 5.85 -2.61 -28.64
N LEU A 84 5.44 -1.88 -27.61
CA LEU A 84 6.34 -1.40 -26.57
C LEU A 84 6.99 -2.56 -25.79
N LYS A 85 6.24 -3.64 -25.54
CA LYS A 85 6.76 -4.85 -24.88
C LYS A 85 7.90 -5.53 -25.67
N LYS A 86 7.93 -5.37 -27.00
CA LYS A 86 8.99 -5.94 -27.87
C LYS A 86 10.26 -5.10 -27.91
N VAL A 87 10.18 -3.82 -27.58
CA VAL A 87 11.31 -2.87 -27.63
C VAL A 87 12.14 -2.89 -26.34
N SER A 88 11.53 -3.27 -25.22
CA SER A 88 12.22 -3.47 -23.95
C SER A 88 12.97 -4.81 -23.92
N VAL A 89 14.18 -4.84 -24.51
CA VAL A 89 15.28 -5.79 -24.23
C VAL A 89 16.51 -4.97 -23.88
#